data_AF-A0A383R9L9-F1
#
_entry.id   AF-A0A383R9L9-F1
#
_cell.length_a   1.000
_cell.length_b   1.000
_cell.length_c   1.000
_cell.angle_alpha   90.00
_cell.angle_beta   90.00
_cell.angle_gamma   90.00
#
_symmetry.space_group_name_H-M   'P 1'
#
loop_
_entity.id
_entity.type
_entity.pdbx_description
1 polymer ?
#
loop_
_entity_poly.entity_id
_entity_poly.type
_entity_poly.pdbx_seq_one_letter_code
_entity_poly.pdbx_strand_id
1 'polypeptide(L)'
;MIYIEAAGVEEDDMYYFEIDENGTAYRQISKQSDLHSEVSTAPDFVLCDQEVFIEAGDRIITKEQFEFEWQQAIEPNLAVWMKTKKQYPPGSPVSGEIAMFYPQGAIIRLSNNAYAITDYNKLRDRTPAQYLYPGYCVEGVVADYDEDNLWLVIEDCKIKEVDAL
;
A
#
# COMPACT_ATOMS: atom_id res chain seq x y z
N MET A 1 -9.16 13.28 5.11
CA MET A 1 -7.92 13.30 4.32
C MET A 1 -7.71 14.67 3.72
N ILE A 2 -6.46 15.11 3.68
CA ILE A 2 -5.99 16.31 3.00
C ILE A 2 -5.15 15.83 1.82
N TYR A 3 -5.30 16.49 0.67
CA TYR A 3 -4.61 16.13 -0.57
C TYR A 3 -3.67 17.24 -0.97
N ILE A 4 -2.42 16.90 -1.24
CA ILE A 4 -1.35 17.87 -1.46
C ILE A 4 -0.65 17.55 -2.78
N GLU A 5 -0.37 18.59 -3.55
CA GLU A 5 0.63 18.61 -4.62
C GLU A 5 1.80 19.48 -4.14
N ALA A 6 3.00 18.92 -4.12
CA ALA A 6 4.23 19.56 -3.64
C ALA A 6 5.34 19.46 -4.71
N ALA A 7 6.20 20.47 -4.78
CA ALA A 7 7.37 20.42 -5.63
C ALA A 7 8.43 19.48 -5.05
N GLY A 8 9.16 18.79 -5.93
CA GLY A 8 10.24 17.90 -5.52
C GLY A 8 11.58 18.61 -5.28
N VAL A 9 12.60 17.80 -4.98
CA VAL A 9 13.95 18.31 -4.70
C VAL A 9 14.67 18.72 -5.98
N GLU A 10 14.49 17.96 -7.07
CA GLU A 10 15.03 18.29 -8.38
C GLU A 10 14.07 19.18 -9.17
N GLU A 11 14.63 19.91 -10.14
CA GLU A 11 13.85 20.73 -11.07
C GLU A 11 12.90 19.80 -11.86
N ASP A 12 11.61 20.12 -11.87
CA ASP A 12 10.49 19.37 -12.48
C ASP A 12 9.99 18.10 -11.75
N ASP A 13 10.56 17.74 -10.59
CA ASP A 13 9.99 16.68 -9.74
C ASP A 13 8.70 17.16 -9.05
N MET A 14 7.72 16.26 -8.92
CA MET A 14 6.44 16.54 -8.25
C MET A 14 6.02 15.38 -7.35
N TYR A 15 5.57 15.72 -6.14
CA TYR A 15 4.97 14.77 -5.21
C TYR A 15 3.48 15.03 -5.02
N TYR A 16 2.72 13.95 -4.89
CA TYR A 16 1.31 14.00 -4.50
C TYR A 16 1.10 13.14 -3.27
N PHE A 17 0.39 13.69 -2.27
CA PHE A 17 0.10 12.98 -1.02
C PHE A 17 -1.40 12.99 -0.71
N GLU A 18 -1.91 11.85 -0.24
CA GLU A 18 -3.13 11.75 0.56
C GLU A 18 -2.71 11.55 2.02
N ILE A 19 -2.97 12.53 2.89
CA ILE A 19 -2.57 12.50 4.30
C ILE A 19 -3.78 12.65 5.24
N ASP A 20 -3.63 12.24 6.49
CA ASP A 20 -4.56 12.58 7.57
C ASP A 20 -4.28 13.96 8.20
N GLU A 21 -5.00 14.30 9.26
CA GLU A 21 -4.83 15.56 9.99
C GLU A 21 -3.51 15.67 10.79
N ASN A 22 -2.81 14.55 10.98
CA ASN A 22 -1.53 14.46 11.67
C ASN A 22 -0.36 14.32 10.69
N GLY A 23 -0.58 14.55 9.40
CA GLY A 23 0.47 14.40 8.38
C GLY A 23 0.85 12.96 8.05
N THR A 24 0.08 11.96 8.49
CA THR A 24 0.35 10.55 8.16
C THR A 24 -0.05 10.30 6.70
N ALA A 25 0.90 9.87 5.87
CA ALA A 25 0.66 9.58 4.46
C ALA A 25 -0.02 8.22 4.26
N TYR A 26 -1.11 8.19 3.51
CA TYR A 26 -1.83 6.98 3.09
C TYR A 26 -1.51 6.61 1.64
N ARG A 27 -1.43 7.59 0.75
CA ARG A 27 -1.01 7.39 -0.64
C ARG A 27 0.02 8.44 -1.04
N GLN A 28 0.97 8.01 -1.86
CA GLN A 28 2.02 8.87 -2.41
C GLN A 28 2.26 8.57 -3.89
N ILE A 29 2.45 9.62 -4.68
CA ILE A 29 2.96 9.56 -6.05
C ILE A 29 4.22 10.42 -6.09
N SER A 30 5.31 9.86 -6.64
CA SER A 30 6.55 10.59 -6.91
C SER A 30 6.76 10.61 -8.42
N LYS A 31 6.58 11.77 -9.03
CA LYS A 31 6.79 11.98 -10.46
C LYS A 31 8.15 12.62 -10.69
N GLN A 32 8.98 11.92 -11.46
CA GLN A 32 10.23 12.44 -11.97
C GLN A 32 10.04 12.80 -13.44
N SER A 33 10.67 13.88 -13.87
CA SER A 33 10.41 14.59 -15.14
C SER A 33 10.37 13.72 -16.40
N ASP A 34 11.09 12.59 -16.43
CA ASP A 34 11.20 11.71 -17.61
C ASP A 34 11.03 10.19 -17.32
N LEU A 35 10.63 9.80 -16.10
CA LEU A 35 10.59 8.40 -15.66
C LEU A 35 9.19 7.92 -15.26
N HIS A 36 9.08 6.60 -15.05
CA HIS A 36 7.91 5.98 -14.41
C HIS A 36 7.62 6.69 -13.07
N SER A 37 6.35 6.96 -12.79
CA SER A 37 5.94 7.52 -11.50
C SER A 37 5.99 6.44 -10.44
N GLU A 38 6.77 6.63 -9.39
CA GLU A 38 6.79 5.71 -8.26
C GLU A 38 5.56 5.95 -7.38
N VAL A 39 4.88 4.88 -7.00
CA VAL A 39 3.66 4.96 -6.18
C VAL A 39 3.79 4.22 -4.86
N SER A 40 2.95 4.58 -3.88
CA SER A 40 2.92 3.90 -2.59
C SER A 40 2.41 2.46 -2.66
N THR A 41 1.85 2.02 -3.79
CA THR A 41 1.40 0.64 -3.99
C THR A 41 2.37 -0.19 -4.85
N ALA A 42 2.03 -1.46 -5.08
CA ALA A 42 2.76 -2.36 -5.95
C ALA A 42 2.87 -1.77 -7.37
N PRO A 43 4.04 -1.90 -8.01
CA PRO A 43 5.21 -2.65 -7.54
C PRO A 43 6.20 -1.85 -6.67
N ASP A 44 6.03 -0.54 -6.52
CA ASP A 44 7.09 0.36 -6.05
C ASP A 44 7.16 0.48 -4.52
N PHE A 45 6.00 0.55 -3.85
CA PHE A 45 5.88 0.70 -2.39
C PHE A 45 6.65 1.90 -1.81
N VAL A 46 6.55 3.05 -2.48
CA VAL A 46 7.17 4.30 -2.03
C VAL A 46 6.14 5.12 -1.24
N LEU A 47 6.19 5.01 0.09
CA LEU A 47 5.36 5.78 1.01
C LEU A 47 6.24 6.43 2.08
N CYS A 48 6.09 7.74 2.27
CA CYS A 48 6.76 8.48 3.34
C CYS A 48 6.38 7.91 4.72
N ASP A 49 7.38 7.59 5.53
CA ASP A 49 7.23 7.10 6.91
C ASP A 49 7.33 8.21 7.97
N GLN A 50 7.50 9.46 7.53
CA GLN A 50 7.54 10.65 8.37
C GLN A 50 6.28 11.50 8.18
N GLU A 51 6.01 12.35 9.17
CA GLU A 51 4.94 13.34 9.10
C GLU A 51 5.17 14.29 7.92
N VAL A 52 4.18 14.40 7.04
CA VAL A 52 4.18 15.32 5.91
C VAL A 52 3.65 16.67 6.37
N PHE A 53 4.53 17.67 6.40
CA PHE A 53 4.15 19.05 6.68
C PHE A 53 3.79 19.77 5.38
N ILE A 54 2.72 20.58 5.42
CA ILE A 54 2.34 21.45 4.30
C ILE A 54 3.21 22.69 4.35
N GLU A 55 4.10 22.86 3.37
CA GLU A 55 5.03 23.96 3.28
C GLU A 55 4.48 25.17 2.49
N ALA A 56 5.17 26.30 2.63
CA ALA A 56 4.86 27.50 1.86
C ALA A 56 5.24 27.31 0.39
N GLY A 57 4.26 26.94 -0.45
CA GLY A 57 4.46 26.63 -1.86
C GLY A 57 3.63 25.44 -2.32
N ASP A 58 3.26 24.58 -1.36
CA ASP A 58 2.40 23.44 -1.61
C ASP A 58 0.98 23.87 -1.98
N ARG A 59 0.34 23.04 -2.79
CA ARG A 59 -1.02 23.23 -3.23
C ARG A 59 -1.90 22.17 -2.60
N ILE A 60 -2.86 22.60 -1.78
CA ILE A 60 -3.97 21.74 -1.38
C ILE A 60 -4.86 21.55 -2.62
N ILE A 61 -4.99 20.30 -3.05
CA ILE A 61 -5.80 19.92 -4.21
C ILE A 61 -7.09 19.23 -3.74
N THR A 62 -8.05 19.07 -4.65
CA THR A 62 -9.25 18.29 -4.34
C THR A 62 -8.96 16.80 -4.40
N LYS A 63 -9.82 15.99 -3.78
CA LYS A 63 -9.76 14.53 -3.91
C LYS A 63 -9.79 14.11 -5.38
N GLU A 64 -10.67 14.70 -6.18
CA GLU A 64 -10.83 14.35 -7.60
C GLU A 64 -9.56 14.62 -8.41
N GLN A 65 -8.84 15.70 -8.09
CA GLN A 65 -7.54 15.98 -8.72
C GLN A 65 -6.50 14.94 -8.32
N PHE A 66 -6.44 14.57 -7.03
CA PHE A 66 -5.54 13.52 -6.57
C PHE A 66 -5.85 12.17 -7.23
N GLU A 67 -7.12 11.76 -7.26
CA GLU A 67 -7.52 10.50 -7.89
C GLU A 67 -7.17 10.47 -9.38
N PHE A 68 -7.28 11.60 -10.07
CA PHE A 68 -6.87 11.68 -11.47
C PHE A 68 -5.38 11.40 -11.67
N GLU A 69 -4.52 11.95 -10.81
CA GLU A 69 -3.08 11.66 -10.85
C GLU A 69 -2.76 10.24 -10.41
N TRP A 70 -3.46 9.73 -9.39
CA TRP A 70 -3.32 8.36 -8.89
C TRP A 70 -3.65 7.34 -9.96
N GLN A 71 -4.80 7.48 -10.64
CA GLN A 71 -5.23 6.57 -11.69
C GLN A 71 -4.26 6.54 -12.88
N GLN A 72 -3.70 7.69 -13.27
CA GLN A 72 -2.65 7.73 -14.30
C GLN A 72 -1.38 7.01 -13.85
N ALA A 73 -0.95 7.22 -12.60
CA ALA A 73 0.27 6.62 -12.08
C ALA A 73 0.17 5.09 -11.96
N ILE A 74 -1.01 4.54 -11.61
CA ILE A 74 -1.21 3.10 -11.48
C ILE A 74 -1.70 2.41 -12.76
N GLU A 75 -2.05 3.15 -13.82
CA GLU A 75 -2.55 2.60 -15.09
C GLU A 75 -1.69 1.44 -15.63
N PRO A 76 -0.33 1.53 -15.65
CA PRO A 76 0.52 0.45 -16.14
C PRO A 76 0.33 -0.88 -15.39
N ASN A 77 -0.12 -0.82 -14.14
CA ASN A 77 -0.26 -1.97 -13.25
C ASN A 77 -1.62 -2.66 -13.36
N LEU A 78 -2.62 -2.03 -13.97
CA LEU A 78 -4.00 -2.55 -14.06
C LEU A 78 -4.09 -3.91 -14.76
N ALA A 79 -3.27 -4.14 -15.80
CA ALA A 79 -3.28 -5.41 -16.52
C ALA A 79 -2.75 -6.58 -15.66
N VAL A 80 -1.76 -6.31 -14.81
CA VAL A 80 -1.23 -7.28 -13.83
C VAL A 80 -2.28 -7.51 -12.75
N TRP A 81 -2.90 -6.44 -12.24
CA TRP A 81 -3.96 -6.53 -11.25
C TRP A 81 -5.14 -7.42 -11.67
N MET A 82 -5.60 -7.28 -12.91
CA MET A 82 -6.67 -8.13 -13.45
C MET A 82 -6.28 -9.62 -13.53
N LYS A 83 -4.99 -9.94 -13.69
CA LYS A 83 -4.50 -11.34 -13.63
C LYS A 83 -4.46 -11.82 -12.18
N THR A 84 -3.99 -10.98 -11.25
CA THR A 84 -3.96 -11.27 -9.82
C THR A 84 -5.35 -11.62 -9.29
N LYS A 85 -6.39 -10.82 -9.59
CA LYS A 85 -7.77 -11.11 -9.16
C LYS A 85 -8.32 -12.43 -9.73
N LYS A 86 -7.95 -12.80 -10.95
CA LYS A 86 -8.35 -14.10 -11.53
C LYS A 86 -7.66 -15.27 -10.85
N GLN A 87 -6.42 -15.09 -10.41
CA GLN A 87 -5.65 -16.11 -9.71
C GLN A 87 -6.12 -16.28 -8.25
N TYR A 88 -6.57 -15.18 -7.62
CA TYR A 88 -6.95 -15.14 -6.22
C TYR A 88 -8.37 -14.57 -6.01
N PRO A 89 -9.43 -15.28 -6.46
CA PRO A 89 -10.81 -14.86 -6.21
C PRO A 89 -11.18 -14.93 -4.72
N PRO A 90 -12.25 -14.24 -4.27
CA PRO A 90 -12.69 -14.33 -2.88
C PRO A 90 -13.00 -15.77 -2.47
N GLY A 91 -12.65 -16.12 -1.24
CA GLY A 91 -12.65 -17.47 -0.71
C GLY A 91 -11.36 -18.26 -0.98
N SER A 92 -10.41 -17.73 -1.75
CA SER A 92 -9.12 -18.41 -1.96
C SER A 92 -8.26 -18.37 -0.70
N PRO A 93 -7.74 -19.52 -0.22
CA PRO A 93 -6.74 -19.53 0.83
C PRO A 93 -5.41 -19.00 0.28
N VAL A 94 -4.74 -18.15 1.04
CA VAL A 94 -3.46 -17.55 0.67
C VAL A 94 -2.47 -17.60 1.82
N SER A 95 -1.19 -17.59 1.47
CA SER A 95 -0.09 -17.45 2.42
C SER A 95 0.95 -16.52 1.82
N GLY A 96 1.56 -15.71 2.67
CA GLY A 96 2.63 -14.80 2.29
C GLY A 96 3.39 -14.28 3.50
N GLU A 97 4.40 -13.47 3.25
CA GLU A 97 5.21 -12.86 4.30
C GLU A 97 4.73 -11.43 4.55
N ILE A 98 4.75 -10.98 5.81
CA ILE A 98 4.61 -9.55 6.12
C ILE A 98 5.73 -8.81 5.37
N ALA A 99 5.36 -7.89 4.48
CA ALA A 99 6.29 -7.09 3.71
C ALA A 99 6.59 -5.77 4.43
N MET A 100 5.53 -5.07 4.85
CA MET A 100 5.61 -3.82 5.60
C MET A 100 4.29 -3.55 6.34
N PHE A 101 4.30 -2.51 7.18
CA PHE A 101 3.11 -1.97 7.82
C PHE A 101 2.86 -0.57 7.30
N TYR A 102 1.67 -0.35 6.78
CA TYR A 102 1.18 0.95 6.34
C TYR A 102 0.02 1.41 7.22
N PRO A 103 -0.36 2.69 7.15
CA PRO A 103 -1.53 3.20 7.89
C PRO A 103 -2.84 2.45 7.56
N GLN A 104 -2.96 1.88 6.35
CA GLN A 104 -4.09 1.06 5.94
C GLN A 104 -4.10 -0.33 6.62
N GLY A 105 -2.94 -0.87 6.99
CA GLY A 105 -2.83 -2.23 7.51
C GLY A 105 -1.47 -2.90 7.26
N ALA A 106 -1.40 -4.20 7.53
CA ALA A 106 -0.22 -5.00 7.26
C ALA A 106 -0.25 -5.46 5.79
N ILE A 107 0.79 -5.11 5.03
CA ILE A 107 0.95 -5.54 3.64
C ILE A 107 1.64 -6.91 3.64
N ILE A 108 1.04 -7.86 2.94
CA ILE A 108 1.51 -9.24 2.84
C ILE A 108 1.94 -9.51 1.40
N ARG A 109 3.18 -9.91 1.20
CA ARG A 109 3.70 -10.37 -0.09
C ARG A 109 3.35 -11.84 -0.27
N LEU A 110 2.48 -12.12 -1.23
CA LEU A 110 2.11 -13.48 -1.64
C LEU A 110 3.12 -14.04 -2.64
N SER A 111 2.91 -15.29 -3.06
CA SER A 111 3.61 -15.86 -4.21
C SER A 111 3.33 -15.09 -5.51
N ASN A 112 4.24 -15.22 -6.49
CA ASN A 112 4.12 -14.60 -7.81
C ASN A 112 4.02 -13.06 -7.81
N ASN A 113 4.61 -12.40 -6.81
CA ASN A 113 4.63 -10.93 -6.67
C ASN A 113 3.23 -10.29 -6.58
N ALA A 114 2.23 -11.03 -6.10
CA ALA A 114 0.95 -10.46 -5.69
C ALA A 114 1.04 -9.93 -4.26
N TYR A 115 0.25 -8.91 -3.95
CA TYR A 115 0.23 -8.29 -2.63
C TYR A 115 -1.18 -8.26 -2.07
N ALA A 116 -1.26 -8.45 -0.76
CA ALA A 116 -2.49 -8.42 0.00
C ALA A 116 -2.36 -7.45 1.17
N ILE A 117 -3.49 -7.06 1.73
CA ILE A 117 -3.60 -6.26 2.94
C ILE A 117 -4.51 -6.94 3.95
N THR A 118 -4.15 -6.84 5.22
CA THR A 118 -5.02 -7.23 6.34
C THR A 118 -5.02 -6.14 7.41
N ASP A 119 -6.12 -6.07 8.17
CA ASP A 119 -6.25 -5.18 9.31
C ASP A 119 -5.19 -5.50 10.36
N TYR A 120 -4.29 -4.54 10.58
CA TYR A 120 -3.19 -4.69 11.53
C TYR A 120 -3.67 -4.90 12.96
N ASN A 121 -4.75 -4.23 13.40
CA ASN A 121 -5.27 -4.38 14.76
C ASN A 121 -5.83 -5.79 14.96
N LYS A 122 -6.63 -6.30 14.00
CA LYS A 122 -7.15 -7.67 14.06
C LYS A 122 -6.03 -8.71 14.09
N LEU A 123 -4.98 -8.51 13.28
CA LEU A 123 -3.81 -9.39 13.26
C LEU A 123 -3.06 -9.35 14.60
N ARG A 124 -2.80 -8.15 15.13
CA ARG A 124 -2.10 -7.91 16.39
C ARG A 124 -2.82 -8.54 17.58
N ASP A 125 -4.15 -8.41 17.65
CA ASP A 125 -4.94 -8.93 18.78
C ASP A 125 -4.89 -10.46 18.90
N ARG A 126 -4.50 -11.16 17.83
CA ARG A 126 -4.37 -12.63 17.76
C ARG A 126 -2.92 -13.12 17.74
N THR A 127 -1.95 -12.22 17.70
CA THR A 127 -0.56 -12.54 17.40
C THR A 127 0.39 -11.95 18.45
N PRO A 128 1.26 -12.76 19.08
CA PRO A 128 2.32 -12.25 19.94
C PRO A 128 3.20 -11.22 19.22
N ALA A 129 3.51 -10.10 19.88
CA ALA A 129 4.24 -8.98 19.27
C ALA A 129 5.59 -9.37 18.64
N GLN A 130 6.24 -10.43 19.15
CA GLN A 130 7.51 -10.94 18.62
C GLN A 130 7.41 -11.49 17.19
N TYR A 131 6.19 -11.74 16.68
CA TYR A 131 5.94 -12.25 15.33
C TYR A 131 5.36 -11.19 14.38
N LEU A 132 5.20 -9.94 14.84
CA LEU A 132 4.64 -8.84 14.07
C LEU A 132 5.74 -7.98 13.44
N TYR A 133 6.57 -8.61 12.61
CA TYR A 133 7.65 -7.95 11.89
C TYR A 133 7.72 -8.44 10.44
N PRO A 134 8.29 -7.65 9.51
CA PRO A 134 8.53 -8.12 8.16
C PRO A 134 9.27 -9.46 8.11
N GLY A 135 8.88 -10.32 7.17
CA GLY A 135 9.43 -11.67 6.97
C GLY A 135 8.65 -12.79 7.67
N TYR A 136 7.77 -12.50 8.63
CA TYR A 136 6.92 -13.54 9.23
C TYR A 136 5.77 -13.94 8.30
N CYS A 137 5.51 -15.24 8.22
CA CYS A 137 4.48 -15.80 7.36
C CYS A 137 3.08 -15.65 7.97
N VAL A 138 2.15 -15.11 7.19
CA VAL A 138 0.71 -15.02 7.47
C VAL A 138 -0.03 -15.98 6.54
N GLU A 139 -1.00 -16.70 7.09
CA GLU A 139 -2.02 -17.44 6.33
C GLU A 139 -3.38 -16.77 6.52
N GLY A 140 -4.18 -16.69 5.46
CA GLY A 140 -5.52 -16.07 5.50
C GLY A 140 -6.37 -16.46 4.29
N VAL A 141 -7.50 -15.80 4.13
CA VAL A 141 -8.46 -16.02 3.02
C VAL A 141 -8.76 -14.69 2.35
N VAL A 142 -8.74 -14.66 1.01
CA VAL A 142 -9.16 -13.48 0.24
C VAL A 142 -10.64 -13.22 0.50
N ALA A 143 -10.96 -12.05 1.05
CA ALA A 143 -12.32 -11.62 1.34
C ALA A 143 -12.86 -10.66 0.27
N ASP A 144 -12.01 -9.74 -0.18
CA ASP A 144 -12.38 -8.69 -1.14
C ASP A 144 -11.11 -8.13 -1.83
N TYR A 145 -11.25 -6.99 -2.50
CA TYR A 145 -10.22 -6.28 -3.22
C TYR A 145 -10.17 -4.81 -2.81
N ASP A 146 -8.97 -4.29 -2.59
CA ASP A 146 -8.71 -2.86 -2.56
C ASP A 146 -8.44 -2.43 -4.01
N GLU A 147 -9.48 -1.96 -4.69
CA GLU A 147 -9.39 -1.53 -6.09
C GLU A 147 -8.61 -0.23 -6.25
N ASP A 148 -8.52 0.59 -5.20
CA ASP A 148 -7.80 1.86 -5.23
C ASP A 148 -6.29 1.63 -5.15
N ASN A 149 -5.86 0.68 -4.30
CA ASN A 149 -4.44 0.36 -4.10
C ASN A 149 -4.00 -0.94 -4.79
N LEU A 150 -4.86 -1.65 -5.50
CA LEU A 150 -4.51 -2.91 -6.19
C LEU A 150 -4.01 -4.02 -5.24
N TRP A 151 -4.57 -4.10 -4.03
CA TRP A 151 -4.26 -5.14 -3.05
C TRP A 151 -5.42 -6.12 -2.89
N LEU A 152 -5.10 -7.39 -2.65
CA LEU A 152 -6.11 -8.36 -2.19
C LEU A 152 -6.43 -8.07 -0.71
N VAL A 153 -7.69 -7.94 -0.33
CA VAL A 153 -8.08 -7.84 1.08
C VAL A 153 -8.19 -9.26 1.64
N ILE A 154 -7.40 -9.57 2.67
CA ILE A 154 -7.40 -10.90 3.30
C ILE A 154 -7.84 -10.82 4.76
N GLU A 155 -8.65 -11.79 5.17
CA GLU A 155 -9.18 -11.93 6.52
C GLU A 155 -8.82 -13.29 7.12
N ASP A 156 -9.29 -13.53 8.35
CA ASP A 156 -9.02 -14.74 9.14
C ASP A 156 -7.53 -15.08 9.25
N CYS A 157 -6.72 -14.02 9.36
CA CYS A 157 -5.28 -14.12 9.34
C CYS A 157 -4.72 -14.71 10.63
N LYS A 158 -3.68 -15.55 10.48
CA LYS A 158 -2.89 -16.14 11.56
C LYS A 158 -1.41 -16.20 11.15
N ILE A 159 -0.51 -16.02 12.11
CA ILE A 159 0.91 -16.28 11.87
C ILE A 159 1.15 -17.79 11.78
N LYS A 160 1.92 -18.20 10.79
CA LYS A 160 2.48 -19.54 10.73
C LYS A 160 3.69 -19.60 11.65
N GLU A 161 3.54 -20.27 12.79
CA GLU A 161 4.67 -20.55 13.67
C GLU A 161 5.72 -21.34 12.90
N VAL A 162 6.95 -20.84 12.91
CA VAL A 162 8.10 -21.63 12.44
C VAL A 162 8.49 -22.48 13.65
N ASP A 163 8.34 -23.79 13.53
CA ASP A 163 8.85 -24.72 14.55
C ASP A 163 10.31 -24.34 14.83
N ALA A 164 10.60 -24.00 16.09
CA ALA A 164 11.97 -23.72 16.51
C ALA A 164 12.80 -24.99 16.28
N LEU A 165 13.75 -24.90 15.35
CA LEU A 165 14.77 -25.93 15.10
C LEU A 165 15.64 -26.14 16.34
#